data_AF-A0A6L5H2S4-F1
#
_entry.id   AF-A0A6L5H2S4-F1
#
_cell.length_a   1.000
_cell.length_b   1.000
_cell.length_c   1.000
_cell.angle_alpha   90.00
_cell.angle_beta   90.00
_cell.angle_gamma   90.00
#
_symmetry.space_group_name_H-M   'P 1'
#
loop_
_entity.id
_entity.type
_entity.pdbx_description
1 polymer ?
#
loop_
_entity_poly.entity_id
_entity_poly.type
_entity_poly.pdbx_seq_one_letter_code
_entity_poly.pdbx_strand_id
1 'polypeptide(L)'
;MTKYFNKYNVVNFTIFVSIIFFILERLATFIIFQIHIETFFYFIVFISVLRLISSVSFILLLFIINIDFAFRNAEFDYFRNSIKSYVATWQMRRFCRQINVEPTLEESSRYSNSKQEIIRKANRSLLTLTVVYYEQKAVATWTFPANCESYNIMEELLAQAKRELNQLDSRYLFNDFIRLENSRTFSSTAFRKK
;
A
#
# COMPACT_ATOMS: atom_id res chain seq x y z
N MET A 1 7.15 14.49 12.02
CA MET A 1 7.26 13.04 12.31
C MET A 1 7.74 12.31 11.07
N THR A 2 8.96 11.78 11.11
CA THR A 2 9.48 10.83 10.13
C THR A 2 8.59 9.58 10.12
N LYS A 3 7.86 9.37 9.02
CA LYS A 3 7.04 8.16 8.86
C LYS A 3 7.96 6.98 8.51
N TYR A 4 8.42 6.25 9.53
CA TYR A 4 9.28 5.07 9.35
C TYR A 4 8.59 3.97 8.53
N PHE A 5 7.25 3.86 8.64
CA PHE A 5 6.46 2.92 7.87
C PHE A 5 5.24 3.58 7.23
N ASN A 6 4.93 3.17 5.99
CA ASN A 6 3.72 3.60 5.32
C ASN A 6 2.52 2.86 5.91
N LYS A 7 1.63 3.59 6.61
CA LYS A 7 0.46 3.02 7.30
C LYS A 7 -0.40 2.13 6.38
N TYR A 8 -0.57 2.50 5.12
CA TYR A 8 -1.38 1.74 4.16
C TYR A 8 -0.77 0.36 3.89
N ASN A 9 0.56 0.28 3.82
CA ASN A 9 1.25 -1.00 3.61
C ASN A 9 1.17 -1.89 4.86
N VAL A 10 1.30 -1.29 6.06
CA VAL A 10 1.19 -2.01 7.32
C VAL A 10 -0.22 -2.58 7.50
N VAL A 11 -1.25 -1.79 7.22
CA VAL A 11 -2.66 -2.25 7.23
C VAL A 11 -2.85 -3.41 6.25
N ASN A 12 -2.38 -3.27 5.01
CA ASN A 12 -2.50 -4.34 3.99
C ASN A 12 -1.81 -5.63 4.42
N PHE A 13 -0.59 -5.50 4.92
CA PHE A 13 0.20 -6.63 5.39
C PHE A 13 -0.48 -7.34 6.56
N THR A 14 -1.00 -6.58 7.52
CA THR A 14 -1.66 -7.13 8.71
C THR A 14 -2.97 -7.83 8.35
N ILE A 15 -3.77 -7.26 7.44
CA ILE A 15 -4.98 -7.90 6.90
C ILE A 15 -4.61 -9.21 6.18
N PHE A 16 -3.60 -9.17 5.30
CA PHE A 16 -3.15 -10.33 4.53
C PHE A 16 -2.69 -11.49 5.44
N VAL A 17 -1.83 -11.20 6.43
CA VAL A 17 -1.38 -12.18 7.41
C VAL A 17 -2.57 -12.75 8.19
N SER A 18 -3.48 -11.89 8.68
CA SER A 18 -4.64 -12.34 9.44
C SER A 18 -5.52 -13.31 8.65
N ILE A 19 -5.80 -13.00 7.38
CA ILE A 19 -6.64 -13.82 6.51
C ILE A 19 -5.96 -15.14 6.17
N ILE A 20 -4.68 -15.12 5.76
CA ILE A 20 -3.96 -16.34 5.37
C ILE A 20 -3.88 -17.32 6.54
N PHE A 21 -3.46 -16.85 7.72
CA PHE A 21 -3.33 -17.72 8.87
C PHE A 21 -4.70 -18.21 9.37
N PHE A 22 -5.75 -17.41 9.23
CA PHE A 22 -7.12 -17.87 9.50
C PHE A 22 -7.55 -18.99 8.54
N ILE A 23 -7.31 -18.84 7.23
CA ILE A 23 -7.62 -19.88 6.24
C ILE A 23 -6.83 -21.16 6.50
N LEU A 24 -5.51 -21.03 6.75
CA LEU A 24 -4.66 -22.18 7.07
C LEU A 24 -5.11 -22.88 8.36
N GLU A 25 -5.52 -22.13 9.38
CA GLU A 25 -6.08 -22.70 10.62
C GLU A 25 -7.37 -23.48 10.36
N ARG A 26 -8.30 -22.93 9.56
CA ARG A 26 -9.55 -23.62 9.18
C ARG A 26 -9.28 -24.89 8.39
N LEU A 27 -8.38 -24.84 7.41
CA LEU A 27 -8.00 -26.00 6.60
C LEU A 27 -7.33 -27.09 7.43
N ALA A 28 -6.37 -26.72 8.28
CA ALA A 28 -5.70 -27.67 9.18
C ALA A 28 -6.71 -28.36 10.11
N THR A 29 -7.60 -27.57 10.72
CA THR A 29 -8.66 -28.10 11.59
C THR A 29 -9.57 -29.08 10.83
N PHE A 30 -10.00 -28.72 9.63
CA PHE A 30 -10.85 -29.59 8.79
C PHE A 30 -10.16 -30.93 8.47
N ILE A 31 -8.90 -30.89 8.04
CA ILE A 31 -8.13 -32.09 7.69
C ILE A 31 -8.00 -33.02 8.91
N ILE A 32 -7.74 -32.46 10.10
CA ILE A 32 -7.57 -33.24 11.32
C ILE A 32 -8.86 -33.97 11.72
N PHE A 33 -10.01 -33.30 11.61
CA PHE A 33 -11.30 -33.94 11.87
C PHE A 33 -11.57 -35.12 10.93
N GLN A 34 -11.11 -35.05 9.68
CA GLN A 34 -11.33 -36.10 8.67
C GLN A 34 -10.41 -37.30 8.83
N ILE A 35 -9.14 -37.10 9.19
CA ILE A 35 -8.14 -38.19 9.16
C ILE A 35 -8.10 -38.98 10.49
N HIS A 36 -8.83 -38.58 11.54
CA HIS A 36 -8.89 -39.29 12.84
C HIS A 36 -7.51 -39.75 13.36
N ILE A 37 -6.49 -38.89 13.25
CA ILE A 37 -5.09 -39.26 13.49
C ILE A 37 -4.78 -39.35 15.00
N GLU A 38 -4.05 -40.39 15.40
CA GLU A 38 -3.57 -40.65 16.76
C GLU A 38 -2.52 -39.65 17.28
N THR A 39 -1.87 -38.85 16.41
CA THR A 39 -0.88 -37.82 16.79
C THR A 39 -1.52 -36.50 17.24
N PHE A 40 -2.52 -36.62 18.13
CA PHE A 40 -3.38 -35.54 18.63
C PHE A 40 -2.60 -34.34 19.20
N PHE A 41 -1.50 -34.59 19.92
CA PHE A 41 -0.77 -33.52 20.61
C PHE A 41 -0.07 -32.53 19.66
N TYR A 42 0.74 -33.01 18.70
CA TYR A 42 1.46 -32.14 17.78
C TYR A 42 0.52 -31.29 16.90
N PHE A 43 -0.61 -31.86 16.52
CA PHE A 43 -1.63 -31.15 15.75
C PHE A 43 -2.34 -30.05 16.55
N ILE A 44 -2.67 -30.30 17.83
CA ILE A 44 -3.21 -29.26 18.71
C ILE A 44 -2.23 -28.10 18.84
N VAL A 45 -0.94 -28.40 19.06
CA VAL A 45 0.09 -27.37 19.16
C VAL A 45 0.17 -26.57 17.86
N PHE A 46 0.17 -27.22 16.70
CA PHE A 46 0.19 -26.56 15.39
C PHE A 46 -1.02 -25.62 15.17
N ILE A 47 -2.25 -26.09 15.40
CA ILE A 47 -3.46 -25.26 15.31
C ILE A 47 -3.38 -24.09 16.28
N SER A 48 -2.92 -24.33 17.51
CA SER A 48 -2.83 -23.29 18.55
C SER A 48 -1.86 -22.19 18.14
N VAL A 49 -0.73 -22.54 17.51
CA VAL A 49 0.21 -21.56 16.95
C VAL A 49 -0.43 -20.75 15.81
N LEU A 50 -1.10 -21.40 14.86
CA LEU A 50 -1.79 -20.69 13.77
C LEU A 50 -2.86 -19.73 14.31
N ARG A 51 -3.62 -20.17 15.32
CA ARG A 51 -4.63 -19.36 15.99
C ARG A 51 -4.02 -18.18 16.75
N LEU A 52 -2.89 -18.38 17.42
CA LEU A 52 -2.16 -17.32 18.11
C LEU A 52 -1.70 -16.26 17.11
N ILE A 53 -1.09 -16.67 15.99
CA ILE A 53 -0.64 -15.74 14.93
C ILE A 53 -1.80 -14.91 14.39
N SER A 54 -2.91 -15.56 14.03
CA SER A 54 -4.12 -14.89 13.51
C SER A 54 -4.73 -13.93 14.55
N SER A 55 -4.78 -14.34 15.82
CA SER A 55 -5.33 -13.51 16.91
C SER A 55 -4.46 -12.28 17.18
N VAL A 56 -3.14 -12.47 17.26
CA VAL A 56 -2.18 -11.37 17.48
C VAL A 56 -2.21 -10.40 16.30
N SER A 57 -2.22 -10.89 15.06
CA SER A 57 -2.31 -10.01 13.89
C SER A 57 -3.63 -9.24 13.85
N PHE A 58 -4.74 -9.85 14.25
CA PHE A 58 -6.03 -9.18 14.35
C PHE A 58 -6.04 -8.10 15.45
N ILE A 59 -5.48 -8.39 16.63
CA ILE A 59 -5.35 -7.39 17.72
C ILE A 59 -4.48 -6.21 17.26
N LEU A 60 -3.37 -6.47 16.57
CA LEU A 60 -2.52 -5.41 16.00
C LEU A 60 -3.29 -4.55 14.98
N LEU A 61 -4.13 -5.16 14.14
CA LEU A 61 -4.98 -4.43 13.20
C LEU A 61 -5.94 -3.49 13.93
N LEU A 62 -6.60 -3.97 14.98
CA LEU A 62 -7.49 -3.16 15.81
C LEU A 62 -6.72 -2.00 16.46
N PHE A 63 -5.52 -2.24 16.97
CA PHE A 63 -4.69 -1.21 17.56
C PHE A 63 -4.32 -0.11 16.56
N ILE A 64 -3.94 -0.48 15.32
CA ILE A 64 -3.65 0.47 14.24
C ILE A 64 -4.88 1.33 13.91
N ILE A 65 -6.06 0.72 13.81
CA ILE A 65 -7.31 1.43 13.52
C ILE A 65 -7.64 2.42 14.65
N ASN A 66 -7.49 2.01 15.91
CA ASN A 66 -7.73 2.88 17.07
C ASN A 66 -6.75 4.07 17.13
N ILE A 67 -5.47 3.85 16.83
CA ILE A 67 -4.48 4.94 16.73
C ILE A 67 -4.86 5.91 15.61
N ASP A 68 -5.24 5.41 14.43
CA ASP A 68 -5.63 6.26 13.31
C ASP A 68 -6.91 7.05 13.65
N PHE A 69 -7.87 6.43 14.33
CA PHE A 69 -9.06 7.11 14.84
C PHE A 69 -8.70 8.22 15.84
N ALA A 70 -7.85 7.93 16.83
CA ALA A 70 -7.40 8.92 17.82
C ALA A 70 -6.66 10.08 17.16
N PHE A 71 -5.78 9.81 16.19
CA PHE A 71 -5.04 10.83 15.45
C PHE A 71 -5.97 11.73 14.63
N ARG A 72 -6.95 11.15 13.92
CA ARG A 72 -7.95 11.92 13.17
C ARG A 72 -8.79 12.81 14.08
N ASN A 73 -9.21 12.29 15.24
CA ASN A 73 -9.96 13.08 16.21
C ASN A 73 -9.11 14.26 16.76
N ALA A 74 -7.82 14.04 17.03
CA ALA A 74 -6.91 15.10 17.45
C ALA A 74 -6.70 16.19 16.38
N GLU A 75 -6.79 15.84 15.10
CA GLU A 75 -6.74 16.78 13.97
C GLU A 75 -8.12 17.37 13.60
N PHE A 76 -9.16 17.13 14.41
CA PHE A 76 -10.55 17.50 14.13
C PHE A 76 -11.07 17.00 12.78
N ASP A 77 -10.61 15.83 12.36
CA ASP A 77 -10.91 15.23 11.07
C ASP A 77 -11.76 13.95 11.20
N TYR A 78 -12.53 13.64 10.16
CA TYR A 78 -13.43 12.49 10.15
C TYR A 78 -12.71 11.20 9.77
N PHE A 79 -13.00 10.11 10.48
CA PHE A 79 -12.47 8.77 10.12
C PHE A 79 -12.82 8.35 8.69
N ARG A 80 -13.96 8.81 8.15
CA ARG A 80 -14.34 8.62 6.74
C ARG A 80 -13.25 9.13 5.77
N ASN A 81 -12.55 10.21 6.11
CA ASN A 81 -11.45 10.72 5.30
C ASN A 81 -10.25 9.76 5.31
N SER A 82 -10.06 8.95 6.36
CA SER A 82 -9.05 7.89 6.35
C SER A 82 -9.37 6.76 5.39
N ILE A 83 -10.63 6.30 5.36
CA ILE A 83 -11.10 5.31 4.37
C ILE A 83 -10.96 5.88 2.95
N LYS A 84 -11.39 7.11 2.74
CA LYS A 84 -11.25 7.80 1.45
C LYS A 84 -9.80 7.91 1.01
N SER A 85 -8.90 8.26 1.94
CA SER A 85 -7.45 8.32 1.69
C SER A 85 -6.88 6.96 1.30
N TYR A 86 -7.34 5.89 1.96
CA TYR A 86 -6.96 4.52 1.64
C TYR A 86 -7.38 4.14 0.20
N VAL A 87 -8.63 4.40 -0.15
CA VAL A 87 -9.17 4.09 -1.50
C VAL A 87 -8.43 4.87 -2.58
N ALA A 88 -8.26 6.19 -2.40
CA ALA A 88 -7.56 7.01 -3.38
C ALA A 88 -6.07 6.62 -3.52
N THR A 89 -5.42 6.26 -2.41
CA THR A 89 -4.05 5.72 -2.45
C THR A 89 -3.99 4.44 -3.28
N TRP A 90 -4.94 3.53 -3.10
CA TRP A 90 -5.00 2.29 -3.88
C TRP A 90 -5.26 2.55 -5.37
N GLN A 91 -6.22 3.42 -5.70
CA GLN A 91 -6.54 3.78 -7.09
C GLN A 91 -5.34 4.41 -7.79
N MET A 92 -4.67 5.37 -7.16
CA MET A 92 -3.49 6.01 -7.73
C MET A 92 -2.32 5.05 -7.91
N ARG A 93 -2.07 4.15 -6.95
CA ARG A 93 -1.04 3.11 -7.11
C ARG A 93 -1.33 2.17 -8.25
N ARG A 94 -2.61 1.82 -8.46
CA ARG A 94 -3.03 0.98 -9.57
C ARG A 94 -2.84 1.70 -10.90
N PHE A 95 -3.23 2.97 -10.98
CA PHE A 95 -3.06 3.80 -12.17
C PHE A 95 -1.59 3.98 -12.56
N CYS A 96 -0.73 4.33 -11.59
CA CYS A 96 0.70 4.55 -11.84
C CYS A 96 1.52 3.26 -12.00
N ARG A 97 0.90 2.07 -11.86
CA ARG A 97 1.61 0.80 -12.06
C ARG A 97 1.90 0.59 -13.53
N GLN A 98 3.17 0.68 -13.88
CA GLN A 98 3.62 0.39 -15.24
C GLN A 98 3.63 -1.13 -15.45
N ILE A 99 2.90 -1.57 -16.48
CA ILE A 99 2.92 -2.96 -16.92
C ILE A 99 4.16 -3.13 -17.79
N ASN A 100 5.01 -4.11 -17.47
CA ASN A 100 6.03 -4.58 -18.38
C ASN A 100 5.31 -5.06 -19.64
N VAL A 101 5.44 -4.36 -20.76
CA VAL A 101 5.17 -5.00 -22.06
C VAL A 101 6.11 -6.18 -22.13
N GLU A 102 5.59 -7.40 -22.22
CA GLU A 102 6.41 -8.61 -22.32
C GLU A 102 7.37 -8.44 -23.50
N PRO A 103 8.69 -8.56 -23.28
CA PRO A 103 9.62 -8.54 -24.38
C PRO A 103 9.31 -9.74 -25.27
N THR A 104 9.31 -9.53 -26.59
CA THR A 104 9.20 -10.63 -27.54
C THR A 104 10.35 -11.62 -27.30
N LEU A 105 10.18 -12.87 -27.70
CA LEU A 105 11.11 -13.97 -27.43
C LEU A 105 12.56 -13.64 -27.88
N GLU A 106 12.70 -12.79 -28.91
CA GLU A 106 13.98 -12.30 -29.44
C GLU A 106 14.65 -11.23 -28.54
N GLU A 107 13.88 -10.33 -27.92
CA GLU A 107 14.38 -9.30 -26.99
C GLU A 107 14.77 -9.85 -25.61
N SER A 108 14.25 -11.04 -25.27
CA SER A 108 14.46 -11.70 -23.97
C SER A 108 15.93 -12.02 -23.67
N SER A 109 16.75 -12.25 -24.70
CA SER A 109 18.09 -12.84 -24.58
C SER A 109 19.23 -11.84 -24.34
N ARG A 110 19.06 -10.54 -24.64
CA ARG A 110 20.16 -9.55 -24.53
C ARG A 110 19.89 -8.34 -23.61
N TYR A 111 18.63 -7.93 -23.40
CA TYR A 111 18.30 -6.67 -22.71
C TYR A 111 17.11 -6.74 -21.73
N SER A 112 16.49 -7.92 -21.58
CA SER A 112 15.26 -8.10 -20.80
C SER A 112 15.46 -7.92 -19.29
N ASN A 113 16.54 -8.44 -18.72
CA ASN A 113 16.71 -8.44 -17.26
C ASN A 113 16.90 -7.03 -16.67
N SER A 114 17.69 -6.16 -17.32
CA SER A 114 17.94 -4.81 -16.81
C SER A 114 16.71 -3.91 -16.94
N LYS A 115 16.04 -3.90 -18.10
CA LYS A 115 14.82 -3.11 -18.33
C LYS A 115 13.70 -3.52 -17.38
N GLN A 116 13.51 -4.83 -17.16
CA GLN A 116 12.54 -5.33 -16.20
C GLN A 116 12.90 -4.95 -14.75
N GLU A 117 14.19 -4.96 -14.40
CA GLU A 117 14.65 -4.55 -13.08
C GLU A 117 14.42 -3.06 -12.83
N ILE A 118 14.66 -2.20 -13.83
CA ILE A 118 14.37 -0.76 -13.80
C ILE A 118 12.87 -0.55 -13.54
N ILE A 119 11.99 -1.19 -14.32
CA ILE A 119 10.53 -1.07 -14.13
C ILE A 119 10.09 -1.64 -12.78
N ARG A 120 10.69 -2.74 -12.32
CA ARG A 120 10.42 -3.30 -10.99
C ARG A 120 10.82 -2.33 -9.87
N LYS A 121 11.97 -1.65 -9.98
CA LYS A 121 12.41 -0.61 -9.03
C LYS A 121 11.47 0.60 -9.07
N ALA A 122 11.04 1.01 -10.26
CA ALA A 122 10.09 2.10 -10.45
C ALA A 122 8.73 1.75 -9.81
N ASN A 123 8.16 0.57 -10.10
CA ASN A 123 6.93 0.07 -9.48
C ASN A 123 7.03 -0.12 -7.96
N ARG A 124 8.21 -0.49 -7.42
CA ARG A 124 8.41 -0.59 -5.97
C ARG A 124 8.25 0.76 -5.28
N SER A 125 8.56 1.87 -5.98
CA SER A 125 8.36 3.23 -5.45
C SER A 125 6.88 3.54 -5.16
N LEU A 126 5.93 2.89 -5.84
CA LEU A 126 4.49 3.06 -5.63
C LEU A 126 4.06 2.67 -4.21
N LEU A 127 4.83 1.82 -3.52
CA LEU A 127 4.61 1.52 -2.11
C LEU A 127 4.77 2.77 -1.21
N THR A 128 5.40 3.83 -1.71
CA THR A 128 5.57 5.11 -1.01
C THR A 128 4.53 6.15 -1.43
N LEU A 129 3.85 5.96 -2.57
CA LEU A 129 2.78 6.85 -3.02
C LEU A 129 1.61 6.79 -2.03
N THR A 130 1.22 7.94 -1.50
CA THR A 130 0.08 8.07 -0.60
C THR A 130 -0.71 9.33 -0.89
N VAL A 131 -2.03 9.22 -0.86
CA VAL A 131 -2.97 10.34 -0.97
C VAL A 131 -3.71 10.43 0.36
N VAL A 132 -3.57 11.56 1.06
CA VAL A 132 -4.20 11.78 2.36
C VAL A 132 -5.18 12.95 2.26
N TYR A 133 -6.45 12.64 2.39
CA TYR A 133 -7.52 13.62 2.54
C TYR A 133 -7.66 14.00 4.02
N TYR A 134 -7.82 15.31 4.23
CA TYR A 134 -8.31 15.95 5.45
C TYR A 134 -9.59 16.72 5.10
N GLU A 135 -10.25 17.33 6.08
CA GLU A 135 -11.49 18.06 5.85
C GLU A 135 -11.37 19.23 4.86
N GLN A 136 -10.26 19.98 4.93
CA GLN A 136 -10.03 21.22 4.17
C GLN A 136 -8.94 21.10 3.10
N LYS A 137 -8.13 20.05 3.15
CA LYS A 137 -6.98 19.86 2.25
C LYS A 137 -6.77 18.39 1.91
N ALA A 138 -6.14 18.13 0.77
CA ALA A 138 -5.62 16.82 0.41
C ALA A 138 -4.12 16.94 0.10
N VAL A 139 -3.35 15.91 0.45
CA VAL A 139 -1.90 15.88 0.23
C VAL A 139 -1.53 14.55 -0.41
N ALA A 140 -1.00 14.61 -1.63
CA ALA A 140 -0.43 13.48 -2.32
C ALA A 140 1.09 13.52 -2.19
N THR A 141 1.70 12.45 -1.67
CA THR A 141 3.16 12.34 -1.53
C THR A 141 3.67 11.07 -2.21
N TRP A 142 4.81 11.16 -2.89
CA TRP A 142 5.44 10.03 -3.57
C TRP A 142 6.96 10.14 -3.50
N THR A 143 7.64 9.10 -3.00
CA THR A 143 9.10 9.03 -2.97
C THR A 143 9.64 8.19 -4.13
N PHE A 144 10.52 8.80 -4.91
CA PHE A 144 11.08 8.19 -6.11
C PHE A 144 12.31 7.30 -5.82
N PRO A 145 12.59 6.33 -6.72
CA PRO A 145 13.79 5.50 -6.62
C PRO A 145 15.07 6.34 -6.75
N ALA A 146 16.20 5.80 -6.29
CA ALA A 146 17.51 6.50 -6.34
C ALA A 146 18.21 6.35 -7.70
N ASN A 147 17.81 5.34 -8.48
CA ASN A 147 18.37 5.09 -9.80
C ASN A 147 17.81 6.11 -10.81
N CYS A 148 18.69 6.66 -11.66
CA CYS A 148 18.35 7.70 -12.63
C CYS A 148 17.27 7.26 -13.62
N GLU A 149 17.40 6.06 -14.21
CA GLU A 149 16.44 5.56 -15.21
C GLU A 149 15.06 5.32 -14.60
N SER A 150 15.01 4.67 -13.44
CA SER A 150 13.75 4.45 -12.72
C SER A 150 13.13 5.76 -12.24
N TYR A 151 13.95 6.77 -11.95
CA TYR A 151 13.50 8.09 -11.52
C TYR A 151 12.83 8.83 -12.68
N ASN A 152 13.47 8.89 -13.85
CA ASN A 152 12.95 9.59 -15.03
C ASN A 152 11.58 9.03 -15.46
N ILE A 153 11.47 7.71 -15.46
CA ILE A 153 10.21 7.00 -15.77
C ILE A 153 9.06 7.42 -14.82
N MET A 154 9.36 7.64 -13.53
CA MET A 154 8.35 8.06 -12.55
C MET A 154 8.05 9.57 -12.66
N GLU A 155 9.04 10.37 -13.04
CA GLU A 155 8.89 11.81 -13.25
C GLU A 155 7.95 12.12 -14.42
N GLU A 156 8.06 11.38 -15.52
CA GLU A 156 7.13 11.46 -16.66
C GLU A 156 5.66 11.19 -16.26
N LEU A 157 5.44 10.33 -15.27
CA LEU A 157 4.10 10.00 -14.78
C LEU A 157 3.48 11.07 -13.89
N LEU A 158 4.24 12.05 -13.37
CA LEU A 158 3.72 13.04 -12.42
C LEU A 158 2.57 13.87 -13.00
N ALA A 159 2.70 14.29 -14.26
CA ALA A 159 1.68 15.07 -14.94
C ALA A 159 0.38 14.26 -15.13
N GLN A 160 0.50 12.98 -15.48
CA GLN A 160 -0.64 12.08 -15.62
C GLN A 160 -1.28 11.80 -14.25
N ALA A 161 -0.46 11.56 -13.23
CA ALA A 161 -0.91 11.32 -11.87
C ALA A 161 -1.69 12.51 -11.29
N LYS A 162 -1.26 13.75 -11.57
CA LYS A 162 -2.00 14.96 -11.20
C LYS A 162 -3.38 15.02 -11.86
N ARG A 163 -3.47 14.71 -13.16
CA ARG A 163 -4.74 14.70 -13.88
C ARG A 163 -5.69 13.68 -13.28
N GLU A 164 -5.21 12.46 -13.03
CA GLU A 164 -5.99 11.40 -12.39
C GLU A 164 -6.46 11.81 -10.99
N LEU A 165 -5.56 12.37 -10.16
CA LEU A 165 -5.91 12.88 -8.82
C LEU A 165 -7.06 13.91 -8.85
N ASN A 166 -7.04 14.81 -9.83
CA ASN A 166 -8.09 15.82 -10.01
C ASN A 166 -9.41 15.23 -10.53
N GLN A 167 -9.37 14.08 -11.21
CA GLN A 167 -10.56 13.36 -11.66
C GLN A 167 -11.16 12.48 -10.54
N LEU A 168 -10.31 11.91 -9.68
CA LEU A 168 -10.74 11.07 -8.55
C LEU A 168 -11.62 11.82 -7.55
N ASP A 169 -11.35 13.10 -7.33
CA ASP A 169 -12.18 13.94 -6.46
C ASP A 169 -12.26 15.39 -6.94
N SER A 170 -13.37 15.69 -7.59
CA SER A 170 -13.64 17.03 -8.13
C SER A 170 -13.75 18.13 -7.06
N ARG A 171 -13.89 17.76 -5.78
CA ARG A 171 -13.94 18.72 -4.64
C ARG A 171 -12.59 19.30 -4.29
N TYR A 172 -11.50 18.67 -4.73
CA TYR A 172 -10.13 19.14 -4.50
C TYR A 172 -9.49 19.53 -5.83
N LEU A 173 -8.56 20.48 -5.79
CA LEU A 173 -7.73 20.83 -6.93
C LEU A 173 -6.27 20.71 -6.53
N PHE A 174 -5.62 19.65 -7.01
CA PHE A 174 -4.22 19.37 -6.77
C PHE A 174 -3.33 20.29 -7.60
N ASN A 175 -2.39 20.93 -6.90
CA ASN A 175 -1.30 21.70 -7.51
C ASN A 175 -0.28 20.78 -8.19
N ASP A 176 0.72 21.36 -8.85
CA ASP A 176 1.83 20.58 -9.37
C ASP A 176 2.61 19.89 -8.24
N PHE A 177 3.23 18.77 -8.58
CA PHE A 177 4.10 18.05 -7.65
C PHE A 177 5.38 18.84 -7.44
N ILE A 178 5.64 19.21 -6.20
CA ILE A 178 6.85 19.94 -5.79
C ILE A 178 7.76 18.97 -5.05
N ARG A 179 9.04 18.97 -5.40
CA ARG A 179 10.06 18.18 -4.71
C ARG A 179 10.36 18.80 -3.34
N LEU A 180 10.27 18.01 -2.28
CA LEU A 180 10.65 18.43 -0.93
C LEU A 180 12.18 18.56 -0.83
N GLU A 181 12.65 19.60 -0.13
CA GLU A 181 14.07 19.91 0.03
C GLU A 181 14.90 18.71 0.47
N ASN A 182 16.07 18.54 -0.17
CA ASN A 182 17.04 17.48 0.11
C ASN A 182 16.47 16.05 0.12
N SER A 183 15.35 15.83 -0.57
CA SER A 183 14.69 14.52 -0.61
C SER A 183 14.40 14.08 -2.05
N ARG A 184 14.01 12.81 -2.21
CA ARG A 184 13.44 12.26 -3.45
C ARG A 184 11.92 12.20 -3.39
N THR A 185 11.33 12.95 -2.46
CA THR A 185 9.90 12.92 -2.19
C THR A 185 9.24 14.12 -2.84
N PHE A 186 8.25 13.84 -3.68
CA PHE A 186 7.39 14.81 -4.30
C PHE A 186 6.10 14.93 -3.50
N SER A 187 5.59 16.14 -3.39
CA SER A 187 4.33 16.44 -2.72
C SER A 187 3.48 17.36 -3.58
N SER A 188 2.21 17.00 -3.75
CA SER A 188 1.19 17.89 -4.30
C SER A 188 0.15 18.14 -3.21
N THR A 189 -0.21 19.40 -3.03
CA THR A 189 -1.24 19.82 -2.08
C THR A 189 -2.46 20.32 -2.84
N ALA A 190 -3.63 20.02 -2.31
CA ALA A 190 -4.91 20.48 -2.83
C ALA A 190 -5.72 21.10 -1.71
N PHE A 191 -6.42 22.18 -2.01
CA PHE A 191 -7.42 22.75 -1.12
C PHE A 191 -8.81 22.36 -1.60
N ARG A 192 -9.73 22.21 -0.64
CA ARG A 192 -11.13 21.97 -0.95
C ARG A 192 -11.70 23.21 -1.65
N LYS A 193 -12.39 23.01 -2.78
CA LYS A 193 -13.12 24.07 -3.47
C LYS A 193 -14.22 24.59 -2.53
N LYS A 194 -14.29 25.93 -2.42
CA LYS A 194 -15.38 26.61 -1.71
C LYS A 194 -16.68 26.49 -2.48
#